data_AF-A0A970PMQ5-F1
#
_entry.id   AF-A0A970PMQ5-F1
#
_cell.length_a   1.000
_cell.length_b   1.000
_cell.length_c   1.000
_cell.angle_alpha   90.00
_cell.angle_beta   90.00
_cell.angle_gamma   90.00
#
_symmetry.space_group_name_H-M   'P 1'
#
loop_
_entity.id
_entity.type
_entity.pdbx_description
1 polymer ?
#
loop_
_entity_poly.entity_id
_entity_poly.type
_entity_poly.pdbx_seq_one_letter_code
_entity_poly.pdbx_strand_id
1 'polypeptide(L)' 'MDVRVEHKDGFKAAGLMIAATPKSDFAGLWGMLFDKIPYQQLESLGSGQSFGVCSDMKEDGSFRYMAGYH' A
#
# COMPACT_ATOMS: atom_id res chain seq x y z
N MET A 1 -5.22 -13.84 -19.04
CA MET A 1 -4.60 -12.78 -18.23
C MET A 1 -3.93 -11.83 -19.21
N ASP A 2 -4.44 -10.60 -19.34
CA ASP A 2 -3.86 -9.57 -20.22
C ASP A 2 -2.88 -8.74 -19.38
N VAL A 3 -1.59 -8.77 -19.74
CA VAL A 3 -0.52 -8.09 -19.02
C VAL A 3 0.16 -7.12 -19.98
N ARG A 4 0.27 -5.86 -19.55
CA ARG A 4 0.91 -4.78 -20.33
C ARG A 4 2.22 -4.38 -19.69
N VAL A 5 3.18 -4.01 -20.53
CA VAL A 5 4.46 -3.44 -20.11
C VAL A 5 4.35 -1.92 -20.20
N GLU A 6 4.62 -1.24 -19.09
CA GLU A 6 4.51 0.21 -18.97
C GLU A 6 5.78 0.78 -18.32
N HIS A 7 6.19 1.98 -18.74
CA HIS A 7 7.18 2.78 -18.03
C HIS A 7 6.45 3.69 -17.04
N LYS A 8 6.89 3.71 -15.78
CA LYS A 8 6.33 4.57 -14.73
C LYS A 8 7.45 5.37 -14.06
N ASP A 9 7.24 6.67 -13.95
CA ASP A 9 8.12 7.55 -13.18
C ASP A 9 8.10 7.17 -11.69
N GLY A 10 9.18 7.49 -10.99
CA GLY A 10 9.24 7.32 -9.54
C GLY A 10 8.26 8.25 -8.83
N PHE A 11 7.47 7.70 -7.91
CA PHE A 11 6.49 8.45 -7.12
C PHE A 11 6.68 8.20 -5.62
N LYS A 12 6.01 9.02 -4.80
CA LYS A 12 6.00 8.89 -3.34
C LYS A 12 4.59 8.57 -2.88
N ALA A 13 4.45 7.53 -2.05
CA ALA A 13 3.18 7.21 -1.40
C ALA A 13 3.34 7.31 0.12
N ALA A 14 2.27 7.72 0.79
CA ALA A 14 2.19 7.78 2.26
C ALA A 14 1.18 6.76 2.76
N GLY A 15 1.46 6.07 3.86
CA GLY A 15 0.60 4.97 4.27
C GLY A 15 0.97 4.33 5.60
N LEU A 16 0.19 3.31 5.96
CA LEU A 16 0.46 2.45 7.12
C LEU A 16 1.25 1.23 6.67
N MET A 17 2.39 0.98 7.31
CA MET A 17 3.26 -0.15 7.03
C MET A 17 3.31 -1.12 8.21
N ILE A 18 3.18 -2.41 7.90
CA ILE A 18 3.24 -3.51 8.87
C ILE A 18 4.23 -4.59 8.41
N ALA A 19 4.74 -5.37 9.36
CA ALA A 19 5.26 -6.69 9.06
C ALA A 19 4.08 -7.62 8.72
N ALA A 20 4.16 -8.29 7.58
CA ALA A 20 3.09 -9.09 7.01
C ALA A 20 3.53 -10.53 6.74
N THR A 21 2.53 -11.40 6.69
CA THR A 21 2.61 -12.77 6.19
C THR A 21 1.45 -12.98 5.21
N PRO A 22 1.39 -14.08 4.46
CA PRO A 22 0.25 -14.36 3.57
C PRO A 22 -1.09 -14.46 4.31
N LYS A 23 -1.09 -14.60 5.63
CA LYS A 23 -2.30 -14.69 6.48
C LYS A 23 -2.65 -13.38 7.19
N SER A 24 -1.91 -12.30 6.94
CA SER A 24 -2.18 -11.00 7.56
C SER A 24 -3.52 -10.42 7.10
N ASP A 25 -4.17 -9.65 7.99
CA ASP A 25 -5.42 -8.97 7.66
C ASP A 25 -5.15 -7.64 6.92
N PHE A 26 -5.10 -7.73 5.59
CA PHE A 26 -4.91 -6.56 4.74
C PHE A 26 -6.17 -5.68 4.68
N ALA A 27 -7.36 -6.27 4.73
CA ALA A 27 -8.61 -5.52 4.69
C ALA A 27 -8.74 -4.62 5.92
N GLY A 28 -8.44 -5.17 7.10
CA GLY A 28 -8.38 -4.40 8.35
C GLY A 28 -7.32 -3.30 8.32
N LEU A 29 -6.14 -3.54 7.72
CA LEU A 29 -5.13 -2.50 7.55
C LEU A 29 -5.62 -1.32 6.70
N TRP A 30 -6.29 -1.60 5.58
CA TRP A 30 -6.88 -0.55 4.74
C TRP A 30 -8.02 0.18 5.46
N GLY A 31 -8.88 -0.54 6.20
CA GLY A 31 -9.88 0.07 7.06
C GLY A 31 -9.25 1.03 8.06
N MET A 32 -8.21 0.60 8.76
CA MET A 32 -7.46 1.46 9.70
C MET A 32 -6.86 2.70 9.04
N LEU A 33 -6.38 2.61 7.79
CA LEU A 33 -5.84 3.77 7.07
C LEU A 33 -6.93 4.83 6.87
N PHE A 34 -8.08 4.43 6.35
CA PHE A 34 -9.18 5.36 6.04
C PHE A 34 -9.94 5.82 7.28
N ASP A 35 -9.95 5.04 8.36
CA ASP A 35 -10.55 5.44 9.62
C ASP A 35 -9.67 6.44 10.38
N LYS A 36 -8.34 6.27 10.35
CA LYS A 36 -7.41 7.12 11.11
C LYS A 36 -7.05 8.42 10.41
N ILE A 37 -7.01 8.43 9.08
CA ILE A 37 -6.57 9.58 8.30
C ILE A 37 -7.76 10.14 7.52
N PRO A 38 -8.14 11.41 7.73
CA PRO A 38 -9.19 12.03 6.95
C PRO A 38 -8.89 11.94 5.45
N TYR A 39 -9.90 11.59 4.66
CA TYR A 39 -9.74 11.45 3.20
C TYR A 39 -9.12 12.69 2.56
N GLN A 40 -9.52 13.91 2.97
CA GLN A 40 -8.96 15.15 2.45
C GLN A 40 -7.44 15.27 2.68
N GLN A 41 -6.95 14.72 3.78
CA GLN A 41 -5.51 14.69 4.04
C GLN A 41 -4.82 13.68 3.13
N LEU A 42 -5.41 12.51 2.89
CA LEU A 42 -4.89 11.53 1.93
C LEU A 42 -4.87 12.09 0.51
N GLU A 43 -5.95 12.72 0.07
CA GLU A 43 -6.07 13.35 -1.24
C GLU A 43 -5.03 14.45 -1.47
N SER A 44 -4.67 15.21 -0.41
CA SER A 44 -3.60 16.22 -0.50
C SER A 44 -2.19 15.64 -0.67
N LEU A 45 -2.00 14.34 -0.46
CA LEU A 45 -0.68 13.68 -0.48
C LEU A 45 -0.27 13.14 -1.87
N GLY A 46 -1.16 13.16 -2.88
CA GLY A 46 -0.79 12.74 -4.24
C GLY A 46 -1.93 12.77 -5.27
N SER A 47 -2.00 11.73 -6.13
CA SER A 47 -2.88 11.63 -7.29
C SER A 47 -4.26 11.01 -7.02
N GLY A 48 -4.59 10.64 -5.79
CA GLY A 48 -5.91 10.09 -5.44
C GLY A 48 -6.00 8.55 -5.55
N GLN A 49 -4.87 7.88 -5.66
CA GLN A 49 -4.75 6.45 -5.96
C GLN A 49 -4.30 5.65 -4.74
N SER A 50 -4.93 4.51 -4.52
CA SER A 50 -4.54 3.54 -3.49
C SER A 50 -3.48 2.57 -4.02
N PHE A 51 -2.38 2.42 -3.29
CA PHE A 51 -1.28 1.52 -3.61
C PHE A 51 -1.02 0.51 -2.49
N GLY A 52 -1.07 -0.78 -2.83
CA GLY A 52 -0.56 -1.85 -1.97
C GLY A 52 0.90 -2.13 -2.33
N VAL A 53 1.83 -1.87 -1.40
CA VAL A 53 3.27 -2.05 -1.64
C VAL A 53 3.79 -3.22 -0.81
N CYS A 54 4.31 -4.25 -1.47
CA CYS A 54 5.06 -5.33 -0.84
C CYS A 54 6.56 -5.06 -0.96
N SER A 55 7.29 -5.15 0.15
CA SER A 55 8.75 -4.97 0.20
C SER A 55 9.38 -5.98 1.15
N ASP A 56 10.70 -6.15 1.06
CA ASP A 56 11.49 -7.06 1.91
C ASP A 56 10.93 -8.48 2.01
N MET A 57 10.59 -9.07 0.87
CA MET A 57 10.13 -10.46 0.84
C MET A 57 11.25 -11.39 1.29
N LYS A 58 10.97 -12.21 2.30
CA LYS A 58 11.88 -13.23 2.83
C LYS A 58 11.47 -14.61 2.36
N GLU A 59 12.41 -15.54 2.42
CA GLU A 59 12.19 -16.95 2.04
C GLU A 59 11.16 -17.66 2.93
N ASP A 60 10.99 -17.22 4.17
CA ASP A 60 9.97 -17.73 5.10
C ASP A 60 8.54 -17.24 4.78
N GLY A 61 8.39 -16.46 3.70
CA GLY A 61 7.12 -15.88 3.28
C GLY A 61 6.70 -14.64 4.07
N SER A 62 7.50 -14.17 5.03
CA SER A 62 7.29 -12.88 5.67
C SER A 62 7.77 -11.73 4.77
N PHE A 63 7.10 -10.59 4.88
CA PHE A 63 7.41 -9.39 4.11
C PHE A 63 6.94 -8.14 4.85
N ARG A 64 7.17 -6.96 4.27
CA ARG A 64 6.55 -5.72 4.70
C ARG A 64 5.47 -5.31 3.72
N TYR A 65 4.29 -4.97 4.24
CA TYR A 65 3.18 -4.47 3.43
C TYR A 65 2.83 -3.06 3.85
N MET A 66 2.67 -2.17 2.88
CA MET A 66 2.13 -0.82 3.09
C MET A 66 0.79 -0.67 2.37
N ALA A 67 -0.23 -0.28 3.13
CA ALA A 67 -1.44 0.32 2.59
C ALA A 67 -1.16 1.81 2.41
N GLY A 68 -0.92 2.22 1.16
CA GLY A 68 -0.50 3.57 0.81
C GLY A 68 -1.50 4.32 -0.04
N TYR A 69 -1.46 5.63 0.06
CA TYR A 69 -2.18 6.56 -0.79
C TYR A 69 -1.16 7.49 -1.46
N HIS A 70 -1.31 7.66 -2.76
CA HIS A 70 -0.69 8.71 -3.54
C HIS A 70 -1.85 9.37 -4.25
#